data_AF-N1S0J0-F1
#
_entry.id   AF-N1S0J0-F1
#
_cell.length_a   1.000
_cell.length_b   1.000
_cell.length_c   1.000
_cell.angle_alpha   90.00
_cell.angle_beta   90.00
_cell.angle_gamma   90.00
#
_symmetry.space_group_name_H-M   'P 1'
#
loop_
_entity.id
_entity.type
_entity.pdbx_description
1 polymer ?
#
loop_
_entity_poly.entity_id
_entity_poly.type
_entity_poly.pdbx_seq_one_letter_code
_entity_poly.pdbx_strand_id
1 'polypeptide(L)'
;MMRHAVAKANINNGPVCHLASVLMMINSYAQGSVKELVRVRNEPPTMLSDLLVTCRLTRGVRAIAETYGVIRPDRHELILFVTEAEPLDHGPLDPVLHMLNSLTFLEKEVDPNTKQICQDALDLMKWLVKKAQTSEWCPAHRASLQWICLVGKDFMRLVENHEPAALVLFSYGCFLDNSSSRNTFVMRGWKEGVCAEIRHIVGSEWGRAVLL
;
A
#
# COMPACT_ATOMS: atom_id res chain seq x y z
N MET A 1 18.64 -34.60 -7.65
CA MET A 1 19.59 -34.17 -6.61
C MET A 1 19.91 -32.69 -6.82
N MET A 2 19.21 -31.79 -6.12
CA MET A 2 19.52 -30.34 -5.95
C MET A 2 18.44 -29.72 -5.02
N ARG A 3 18.44 -30.10 -3.74
CA ARG A 3 17.59 -29.47 -2.70
C ARG A 3 18.41 -28.71 -1.65
N HIS A 4 19.70 -28.49 -1.91
CA HIS A 4 20.59 -27.76 -1.01
C HIS A 4 21.30 -26.66 -1.79
N ALA A 5 20.79 -25.43 -1.61
CA ALA A 5 21.53 -24.17 -1.55
C ALA A 5 20.65 -23.00 -2.01
N VAL A 6 19.45 -22.82 -1.43
CA VAL A 6 19.10 -21.43 -1.11
C VAL A 6 19.96 -21.15 0.12
N ALA A 7 21.06 -20.41 -0.06
CA ALA A 7 21.94 -20.05 1.05
C ALA A 7 21.08 -19.51 2.19
N LYS A 8 21.25 -20.05 3.41
CA LYS A 8 20.53 -19.53 4.59
C LYS A 8 20.80 -18.03 4.67
N ALA A 9 19.75 -17.23 4.71
CA ALA A 9 19.87 -15.78 4.78
C ALA A 9 20.70 -15.41 6.02
N ASN A 10 21.68 -14.53 5.84
CA ASN A 10 22.62 -14.05 6.85
C ASN A 10 23.15 -12.67 6.43
N ILE A 11 23.89 -12.01 7.33
CA ILE A 11 24.32 -10.63 7.09
C ILE A 11 25.18 -10.45 5.82
N ASN A 12 25.96 -11.48 5.45
CA ASN A 12 26.84 -11.42 4.28
C ASN A 12 26.08 -11.52 2.95
N ASN A 13 24.91 -12.19 2.92
CA ASN A 13 24.07 -12.27 1.71
C ASN A 13 22.82 -11.37 1.78
N GLY A 14 22.67 -10.57 2.83
CA GLY A 14 21.59 -9.61 3.01
C GLY A 14 21.29 -8.75 1.77
N PRO A 15 22.29 -8.16 1.09
CA PRO A 15 22.05 -7.35 -0.11
C PRO A 15 21.38 -8.14 -1.25
N VAL A 16 21.76 -9.41 -1.41
CA VAL A 16 21.18 -10.33 -2.41
C VAL A 16 19.75 -10.69 -2.02
N CYS A 17 19.49 -10.97 -0.73
CA CYS A 17 18.15 -11.22 -0.22
C CYS A 17 17.21 -10.03 -0.46
N HIS A 18 17.70 -8.80 -0.24
CA HIS A 18 16.93 -7.59 -0.49
C HIS A 18 16.70 -7.33 -1.98
N LEU A 19 17.70 -7.53 -2.84
CA LEU A 19 17.50 -7.41 -4.29
C LEU A 19 16.45 -8.42 -4.79
N ALA A 20 16.55 -9.68 -4.35
CA ALA A 20 15.59 -10.71 -4.72
C ALA A 20 14.17 -10.38 -4.24
N SER A 21 14.02 -9.83 -3.03
CA SER A 21 12.71 -9.44 -2.50
C SER A 21 12.10 -8.25 -3.25
N VAL A 22 12.91 -7.25 -3.64
CA VAL A 22 12.47 -6.13 -4.49
C VAL A 22 11.98 -6.64 -5.86
N LEU A 23 12.71 -7.56 -6.49
CA LEU A 23 12.31 -8.15 -7.77
C LEU A 23 10.98 -8.92 -7.66
N MET A 24 10.80 -9.69 -6.57
CA MET A 24 9.53 -10.37 -6.30
C MET A 24 8.38 -9.40 -6.10
N MET A 25 8.60 -8.29 -5.38
CA MET A 25 7.60 -7.25 -5.17
C MET A 25 7.19 -6.61 -6.51
N ILE A 26 8.15 -6.22 -7.35
CA ILE A 26 7.87 -5.65 -8.68
C ILE A 26 7.09 -6.65 -9.55
N ASN A 27 7.50 -7.92 -9.54
CA ASN A 27 6.80 -8.97 -10.27
C ASN A 27 5.35 -9.15 -9.77
N SER A 28 5.11 -9.07 -8.45
CA SER A 28 3.77 -9.17 -7.86
C SER A 28 2.85 -8.04 -8.36
N TYR A 29 3.34 -6.79 -8.37
CA TYR A 29 2.58 -5.67 -8.94
C TYR A 29 2.31 -5.86 -10.43
N ALA A 30 3.32 -6.28 -11.21
CA ALA A 30 3.17 -6.52 -12.64
C ALA A 30 2.15 -7.62 -12.96
N GLN A 31 2.05 -8.67 -12.13
CA GLN A 31 1.08 -9.75 -12.32
C GLN A 31 -0.37 -9.25 -12.31
N GLY A 32 -0.73 -8.32 -11.44
CA GLY A 32 -2.10 -7.77 -11.44
C GLY A 32 -2.43 -7.01 -12.72
N SER A 33 -1.48 -6.23 -13.24
CA SER A 33 -1.65 -5.52 -14.51
C SER A 33 -1.65 -6.46 -15.73
N VAL A 34 -0.91 -7.57 -15.68
CA VAL A 34 -0.98 -8.62 -16.71
C VAL A 34 -2.31 -9.38 -16.64
N LYS A 35 -2.82 -9.66 -15.43
CA LYS A 35 -4.13 -10.31 -15.26
C LYS A 35 -5.24 -9.50 -15.93
N GLU A 36 -5.21 -8.17 -15.86
CA GLU A 36 -6.18 -7.33 -16.58
C GLU A 36 -6.16 -7.59 -18.11
N LEU A 37 -4.97 -7.78 -18.70
CA LEU A 37 -4.80 -8.00 -20.14
C LEU A 37 -5.21 -9.42 -20.59
N VAL A 38 -5.12 -10.41 -19.71
CA VAL A 38 -5.32 -11.83 -20.04
C VAL A 38 -6.57 -12.42 -19.36
N ARG A 39 -7.36 -11.61 -18.66
CA ARG A 39 -8.50 -12.08 -17.86
C ARG A 39 -9.51 -12.86 -18.70
N VAL A 40 -9.83 -14.07 -18.27
CA VAL A 40 -10.91 -14.88 -18.85
C VAL A 40 -12.25 -14.32 -18.39
N ARG A 41 -13.23 -14.18 -19.29
CA ARG A 41 -14.54 -13.53 -19.05
C ARG A 41 -15.36 -14.08 -17.86
N ASN A 42 -15.01 -15.25 -17.32
CA ASN A 42 -15.78 -15.92 -16.26
C ASN A 42 -14.94 -16.24 -14.99
N GLU A 43 -13.70 -15.76 -14.88
CA GLU A 43 -12.91 -15.97 -13.67
C GLU A 43 -13.31 -15.00 -12.56
N PRO A 44 -13.47 -15.50 -11.31
CA PRO A 44 -13.81 -14.66 -10.18
C PRO A 44 -12.77 -13.55 -10.00
N PRO A 45 -13.19 -12.34 -9.59
CA PRO A 45 -12.26 -11.27 -9.29
C PRO A 45 -11.32 -11.69 -8.13
N THR A 46 -10.01 -11.58 -8.32
CA THR A 46 -9.01 -11.89 -7.27
C THR A 46 -8.12 -10.71 -6.93
N MET A 47 -8.36 -9.53 -7.49
CA MET A 47 -7.44 -8.40 -7.42
C MET A 47 -7.26 -7.89 -5.98
N LEU A 48 -8.30 -7.89 -5.14
CA LEU A 48 -8.14 -7.53 -3.73
C LEU A 48 -7.20 -8.52 -3.02
N SER A 49 -7.42 -9.82 -3.21
CA SER A 49 -6.58 -10.86 -2.60
C SER A 49 -5.12 -10.81 -3.10
N ASP A 50 -4.92 -10.54 -4.39
CA ASP A 50 -3.59 -10.37 -4.99
C ASP A 50 -2.89 -9.11 -4.45
N LEU A 51 -3.65 -8.03 -4.22
CA LEU A 51 -3.11 -6.80 -3.62
C LEU A 51 -2.69 -7.05 -2.18
N LEU A 52 -3.46 -7.82 -1.41
CA LEU A 52 -3.10 -8.19 -0.04
C LEU A 52 -1.81 -9.00 0.03
N VAL A 53 -1.63 -9.97 -0.89
CA VAL A 53 -0.35 -10.69 -1.04
C VAL A 53 0.78 -9.71 -1.36
N THR A 54 0.55 -8.80 -2.29
CA THR A 54 1.52 -7.77 -2.66
C THR A 54 1.88 -6.86 -1.48
N CYS A 55 0.90 -6.46 -0.66
CA CYS A 55 1.12 -5.68 0.55
C CYS A 55 2.01 -6.41 1.56
N ARG A 56 1.75 -7.71 1.79
CA ARG A 56 2.58 -8.54 2.67
C ARG A 56 4.01 -8.67 2.14
N LEU A 57 4.19 -8.81 0.82
CA LEU A 57 5.51 -8.84 0.19
C LEU A 57 6.25 -7.51 0.39
N THR A 58 5.60 -6.36 0.14
CA THR A 58 6.17 -5.02 0.33
C THR A 58 6.65 -4.81 1.77
N ARG A 59 5.84 -5.22 2.77
CA ARG A 59 6.23 -5.22 4.19
C ARG A 59 7.46 -6.09 4.45
N GLY A 60 7.52 -7.28 3.83
CA GLY A 60 8.66 -8.18 3.92
C GLY A 60 9.96 -7.60 3.31
N VAL A 61 9.87 -6.90 2.19
CA VAL A 61 11.02 -6.20 1.57
C VAL A 61 11.64 -5.22 2.56
N ARG A 62 10.81 -4.38 3.19
CA ARG A 62 11.27 -3.44 4.20
C ARG A 62 11.90 -4.13 5.41
N ALA A 63 11.27 -5.18 5.93
CA ALA A 63 11.80 -5.94 7.08
C ALA A 63 13.18 -6.56 6.78
N ILE A 64 13.38 -7.09 5.57
CA ILE A 64 14.69 -7.59 5.11
C ILE A 64 15.72 -6.45 5.07
N ALA A 65 15.33 -5.29 4.53
CA ALA A 65 16.20 -4.13 4.45
C ALA A 65 16.68 -3.66 5.84
N GLU A 66 15.76 -3.57 6.81
CA GLU A 66 16.04 -3.21 8.21
C GLU A 66 16.91 -4.27 8.90
N THR A 67 16.54 -5.55 8.77
CA THR A 67 17.23 -6.67 9.47
C THR A 67 18.69 -6.79 9.05
N TYR A 68 18.99 -6.60 7.78
CA TYR A 68 20.34 -6.79 7.26
C TYR A 68 21.14 -5.49 7.08
N GLY A 69 20.57 -4.33 7.42
CA GLY A 69 21.26 -3.04 7.29
C GLY A 69 21.66 -2.72 5.85
N VAL A 70 20.90 -3.20 4.87
CA VAL A 70 21.21 -3.06 3.43
C VAL A 70 20.62 -1.80 2.81
N ILE A 71 19.99 -0.98 3.65
CA ILE A 71 19.66 0.39 3.35
C ILE A 71 20.97 1.11 3.08
N ARG A 72 21.21 1.51 1.83
CA ARG A 72 22.42 2.29 1.54
C ARG A 72 22.23 3.70 2.09
N PRO A 73 23.08 4.16 3.02
CA PRO A 73 22.95 5.48 3.63
C PRO A 73 23.26 6.63 2.65
N ASP A 74 23.76 6.33 1.46
CA ASP A 74 24.18 7.30 0.43
C ASP A 74 23.04 7.76 -0.48
N ARG A 75 21.83 7.21 -0.35
CA ARG A 75 20.68 7.62 -1.17
C ARG A 75 19.81 8.63 -0.42
N HIS A 76 19.65 9.80 -1.03
CA HIS A 76 18.78 10.86 -0.53
C HIS A 76 17.32 10.44 -0.35
N GLU A 77 16.85 9.44 -1.11
CA GLU A 77 15.49 8.94 -0.98
C GLU A 77 15.41 7.42 -1.01
N LEU A 78 14.73 6.88 0.00
CA LEU A 78 14.41 5.46 0.14
C LEU A 78 12.89 5.33 0.07
N ILE A 79 12.36 4.76 -1.02
CA ILE A 79 10.92 4.78 -1.31
C ILE A 79 10.09 4.13 -0.18
N LEU A 80 10.58 3.08 0.47
CA LEU A 80 9.87 2.37 1.55
C LEU A 80 10.12 2.95 2.96
N PHE A 81 10.99 3.96 3.08
CA PHE A 81 11.42 4.53 4.36
C PHE A 81 11.08 6.02 4.43
N VAL A 82 10.59 6.44 5.59
CA VAL A 82 10.22 7.83 5.82
C VAL A 82 11.47 8.67 5.90
N THR A 83 11.46 9.82 5.23
CA THR A 83 12.54 10.80 5.33
C THR A 83 12.57 11.41 6.73
N GLU A 84 13.76 11.72 7.24
CA GLU A 84 13.93 12.42 8.51
C GLU A 84 13.58 13.92 8.39
N ALA A 85 13.54 14.45 7.17
CA ALA A 85 13.21 15.85 6.93
C ALA A 85 11.84 16.22 7.51
N GLU A 86 11.74 17.44 8.06
CA GLU A 86 10.47 17.94 8.56
C GLU A 86 9.48 18.19 7.42
N PRO A 87 8.18 17.89 7.64
CA PRO A 87 7.18 18.10 6.62
C PRO A 87 6.97 19.60 6.41
N LEU A 88 6.74 19.99 5.15
CA LEU A 88 6.29 21.35 4.84
C LEU A 88 4.81 21.48 5.20
N ASP A 89 4.41 22.70 5.60
CA ASP A 89 3.00 23.00 5.91
C ASP A 89 2.11 22.90 4.66
N HIS A 90 2.67 23.20 3.49
CA HIS A 90 2.00 23.19 2.20
C HIS A 90 2.86 22.50 1.13
N GLY A 91 2.20 21.86 0.17
CA GLY A 91 2.89 21.25 -0.95
C GLY A 91 1.96 20.60 -1.99
N PRO A 92 2.53 19.89 -2.98
CA PRO A 92 1.77 19.31 -4.09
C PRO A 92 0.70 18.29 -3.68
N LEU A 93 0.77 17.71 -2.48
CA LEU A 93 -0.21 16.75 -1.96
C LEU A 93 -1.29 17.38 -1.08
N ASP A 94 -1.36 18.72 -0.98
CA ASP A 94 -2.42 19.41 -0.23
C ASP A 94 -3.85 18.97 -0.64
N PRO A 95 -4.17 18.75 -1.93
CA PRO A 95 -5.47 18.21 -2.32
C PRO A 95 -5.75 16.82 -1.76
N VAL A 96 -4.73 15.96 -1.66
CA VAL A 96 -4.86 14.62 -1.06
C VAL A 96 -5.11 14.75 0.44
N LEU A 97 -4.38 15.63 1.14
CA LEU A 97 -4.62 15.89 2.56
C LEU A 97 -6.04 16.42 2.82
N HIS A 98 -6.50 17.36 2.00
CA HIS A 98 -7.87 17.88 2.10
C HIS A 98 -8.90 16.76 1.94
N MET A 99 -8.73 15.91 0.91
CA MET A 99 -9.58 14.74 0.70
C MET A 99 -9.57 13.81 1.92
N LEU A 100 -8.40 13.42 2.44
CA LEU A 100 -8.29 12.57 3.63
C LEU A 100 -8.91 13.19 4.89
N ASN A 101 -8.85 14.51 5.03
CA ASN A 101 -9.48 15.22 6.15
C ASN A 101 -11.00 15.32 6.01
N SER A 102 -11.53 15.22 4.79
CA SER A 102 -12.98 15.24 4.51
C SER A 102 -13.66 13.88 4.64
N LEU A 103 -12.90 12.80 4.90
CA LEU A 103 -13.44 11.45 5.06
C LEU A 103 -14.24 11.35 6.36
N THR A 104 -15.57 11.23 6.25
CA THR A 104 -16.48 11.08 7.40
C THR A 104 -17.03 9.67 7.56
N PHE A 105 -16.69 8.73 6.67
CA PHE A 105 -17.28 7.38 6.70
C PHE A 105 -16.99 6.61 8.01
N LEU A 106 -15.87 6.90 8.68
CA LEU A 106 -15.53 6.29 9.98
C LEU A 106 -16.48 6.72 11.10
N GLU A 107 -17.24 7.80 10.93
CA GLU A 107 -18.28 8.19 11.90
C GLU A 107 -19.41 7.17 11.97
N LYS A 108 -19.62 6.40 10.89
CA LYS A 108 -20.63 5.35 10.80
C LYS A 108 -20.19 4.02 11.43
N GLU A 109 -18.91 3.87 11.74
CA GLU A 109 -18.41 2.67 12.40
C GLU A 109 -18.92 2.64 13.85
N VAL A 110 -19.61 1.55 14.19
CA VAL A 110 -20.27 1.37 15.48
C VAL A 110 -19.32 0.75 16.49
N ASP A 111 -18.45 -0.18 16.06
CA ASP A 111 -17.47 -0.79 16.95
C ASP A 111 -16.35 0.19 17.29
N PRO A 112 -16.22 0.64 18.56
CA PRO A 112 -15.22 1.62 18.95
C PRO A 112 -13.78 1.14 18.70
N ASN A 113 -13.53 -0.17 18.79
CA ASN A 113 -12.20 -0.72 18.57
C ASN A 113 -11.80 -0.69 17.10
N THR A 114 -12.66 -1.17 16.20
CA THR A 114 -12.48 -1.08 14.74
C THR A 114 -12.33 0.37 14.30
N LYS A 115 -13.14 1.27 14.86
CA LYS A 115 -13.05 2.71 14.59
C LYS A 115 -11.69 3.28 14.98
N GLN A 116 -11.18 2.96 16.18
CA GLN A 116 -9.87 3.44 16.62
C GLN A 116 -8.73 2.91 15.73
N ILE A 117 -8.74 1.61 15.41
CA ILE A 117 -7.72 1.00 14.54
C ILE A 117 -7.71 1.66 13.15
N CYS A 118 -8.89 1.94 12.58
CA CYS A 118 -8.99 2.63 11.30
C CYS A 118 -8.59 4.11 11.42
N GLN A 119 -8.91 4.76 12.52
CA GLN A 119 -8.51 6.15 12.77
C GLN A 119 -6.98 6.28 12.85
N ASP A 120 -6.31 5.40 13.59
CA ASP A 120 -4.84 5.36 13.67
C ASP A 120 -4.21 5.15 12.30
N ALA A 121 -4.80 4.27 11.48
CA ALA A 121 -4.37 4.03 10.11
C ALA A 121 -4.56 5.26 9.20
N LEU A 122 -5.66 5.99 9.36
CA LEU A 122 -5.92 7.24 8.63
C LEU A 122 -4.96 8.35 9.04
N ASP A 123 -4.67 8.49 10.34
CA ASP A 123 -3.76 9.51 10.84
C ASP A 123 -2.32 9.24 10.40
N LEU A 124 -1.89 7.97 10.40
CA LEU A 124 -0.63 7.56 9.78
C LEU A 124 -0.58 7.93 8.30
N MET A 125 -1.67 7.72 7.56
CA MET A 125 -1.75 8.08 6.14
C MET A 125 -1.57 9.58 5.93
N LYS A 126 -2.29 10.41 6.70
CA LYS A 126 -2.18 11.88 6.65
C LYS A 126 -0.76 12.35 6.99
N TRP A 127 -0.15 11.76 8.02
CA TRP A 127 1.22 12.09 8.40
C TRP A 127 2.23 11.73 7.30
N LEU A 128 2.10 10.55 6.67
CA LEU A 128 2.97 10.14 5.57
C LEU A 128 2.80 11.02 4.33
N VAL A 129 1.56 11.41 4.00
CA VAL A 129 1.30 12.36 2.91
C VAL A 129 1.99 13.70 3.19
N LYS A 130 1.93 14.22 4.43
CA LYS A 130 2.67 15.43 4.84
C LYS A 130 4.18 15.25 4.70
N LYS A 131 4.74 14.12 5.15
CA LYS A 131 6.17 13.83 5.04
C LYS A 131 6.63 13.66 3.58
N ALA A 132 5.75 13.21 2.68
CA ALA A 132 6.06 13.03 1.28
C ALA A 132 6.04 14.32 0.44
N GLN A 133 5.58 15.45 0.99
CA GLN A 133 5.51 16.74 0.28
C GLN A 133 6.85 17.18 -0.31
N THR A 134 7.96 16.82 0.34
CA THR A 134 9.33 17.18 -0.05
C THR A 134 9.93 16.20 -1.07
N SER A 135 9.21 15.14 -1.45
CA SER A 135 9.77 14.10 -2.31
C SER A 135 9.74 14.49 -3.78
N GLU A 136 10.89 14.35 -4.44
CA GLU A 136 11.04 14.72 -5.85
C GLU A 136 10.32 13.73 -6.79
N TRP A 137 10.18 12.47 -6.37
CA TRP A 137 9.66 11.40 -7.22
C TRP A 137 8.38 10.74 -6.68
N CYS A 138 7.27 10.95 -7.40
CA CYS A 138 5.97 10.29 -7.17
C CYS A 138 5.52 10.32 -5.68
N PRO A 139 5.38 11.50 -5.07
CA PRO A 139 5.23 11.64 -3.61
C PRO A 139 4.00 10.91 -3.04
N ALA A 140 2.86 10.90 -3.75
CA ALA A 140 1.66 10.16 -3.33
C ALA A 140 1.85 8.63 -3.37
N HIS A 141 2.54 8.12 -4.40
CA HIS A 141 2.85 6.69 -4.51
C HIS A 141 3.82 6.25 -3.40
N ARG A 142 4.84 7.07 -3.12
CA ARG A 142 5.76 6.85 -2.00
C ARG A 142 5.00 6.79 -0.66
N ALA A 143 4.11 7.74 -0.40
CA ALA A 143 3.28 7.73 0.81
C ALA A 143 2.43 6.45 0.91
N SER A 144 1.87 5.97 -0.20
CA SER A 144 1.08 4.72 -0.25
C SER A 144 1.93 3.49 0.11
N LEU A 145 3.12 3.36 -0.49
CA LEU A 145 4.03 2.24 -0.22
C LEU A 145 4.55 2.25 1.22
N GLN A 146 4.88 3.43 1.75
CA GLN A 146 5.28 3.60 3.15
C GLN A 146 4.12 3.28 4.11
N TRP A 147 2.91 3.69 3.76
CA TRP A 147 1.73 3.43 4.57
C TRP A 147 1.47 1.93 4.69
N ILE A 148 1.50 1.18 3.58
CA ILE A 148 1.38 -0.29 3.60
C ILE A 148 2.48 -0.94 4.46
N CYS A 149 3.71 -0.41 4.39
CA CYS A 149 4.82 -0.88 5.22
C CYS A 149 4.57 -0.69 6.72
N LEU A 150 3.95 0.43 7.10
CA LEU A 150 3.90 0.91 8.49
C LEU A 150 2.57 0.66 9.19
N VAL A 151 1.48 0.47 8.45
CA VAL A 151 0.15 0.30 9.03
C VAL A 151 0.11 -0.89 9.97
N GLY A 152 -0.62 -0.73 11.08
CA GLY A 152 -0.69 -1.70 12.17
C GLY A 152 -1.10 -3.10 11.72
N LYS A 153 -0.63 -4.12 12.43
CA LYS A 153 -1.00 -5.52 12.16
C LYS A 153 -2.50 -5.75 12.36
N ASP A 154 -3.10 -5.07 13.33
CA ASP A 154 -4.53 -5.18 13.61
C ASP A 154 -5.37 -4.60 12.47
N PHE A 155 -4.96 -3.47 11.89
CA PHE A 155 -5.59 -2.95 10.68
C PHE A 155 -5.53 -3.96 9.53
N MET A 156 -4.37 -4.57 9.27
CA MET A 156 -4.27 -5.60 8.22
C MET A 156 -5.18 -6.80 8.49
N ARG A 157 -5.36 -7.21 9.75
CA ARG A 157 -6.31 -8.27 10.11
C ARG A 157 -7.74 -7.88 9.80
N LEU A 158 -8.14 -6.64 10.09
CA LEU A 158 -9.48 -6.13 9.75
C LEU A 158 -9.71 -6.18 8.23
N VAL A 159 -8.73 -5.74 7.43
CA VAL A 159 -8.80 -5.80 5.97
C VAL A 159 -8.92 -7.25 5.47
N GLU A 160 -8.12 -8.17 6.02
CA GLU A 160 -8.15 -9.60 5.67
C GLU A 160 -9.46 -10.29 6.08
N ASN A 161 -10.08 -9.82 7.17
CA ASN A 161 -11.41 -10.27 7.61
C ASN A 161 -12.56 -9.56 6.88
N HIS A 162 -12.24 -8.69 5.91
CA HIS A 162 -13.20 -7.93 5.12
C HIS A 162 -14.08 -6.97 5.92
N GLU A 163 -13.54 -6.40 6.99
CA GLU A 163 -14.26 -5.38 7.77
C GLU A 163 -14.51 -4.13 6.91
N PRO A 164 -15.77 -3.64 6.81
CA PRO A 164 -16.14 -2.61 5.84
C PRO A 164 -15.33 -1.31 5.95
N ALA A 165 -15.20 -0.75 7.15
CA ALA A 165 -14.45 0.48 7.37
C ALA A 165 -12.98 0.34 6.98
N ALA A 166 -12.37 -0.81 7.30
CA ALA A 166 -10.99 -1.10 6.99
C ALA A 166 -10.77 -1.26 5.48
N LEU A 167 -11.67 -1.97 4.78
CA LEU A 167 -11.60 -2.12 3.32
C LEU A 167 -11.78 -0.77 2.59
N VAL A 168 -12.71 0.07 3.03
CA VAL A 168 -12.88 1.42 2.47
C VAL A 168 -11.60 2.22 2.65
N LEU A 169 -11.03 2.28 3.86
CA LEU A 169 -9.80 3.02 4.12
C LEU A 169 -8.59 2.43 3.37
N PHE A 170 -8.53 1.11 3.23
CA PHE A 170 -7.49 0.40 2.48
C PHE A 170 -7.46 0.82 1.01
N SER A 171 -8.62 1.09 0.40
CA SER A 171 -8.69 1.64 -0.95
C SER A 171 -7.94 2.97 -1.06
N TYR A 172 -8.18 3.92 -0.16
CA TYR A 172 -7.47 5.22 -0.14
C TYR A 172 -5.97 5.04 0.07
N GLY A 173 -5.57 4.22 1.05
CA GLY A 173 -4.15 4.04 1.39
C GLY A 173 -3.32 3.39 0.30
N CYS A 174 -3.90 2.50 -0.51
CA CYS A 174 -3.20 1.86 -1.62
C CYS A 174 -3.14 2.73 -2.88
N PHE A 175 -4.04 3.71 -3.02
CA PHE A 175 -4.25 4.47 -4.26
C PHE A 175 -4.34 5.98 -4.00
N LEU A 176 -3.38 6.54 -3.24
CA LEU A 176 -3.31 7.99 -2.96
C LEU A 176 -2.99 8.82 -4.22
N ASP A 177 -2.29 8.23 -5.19
CA ASP A 177 -2.02 8.89 -6.47
C ASP A 177 -3.25 8.78 -7.38
N ASN A 178 -3.97 9.89 -7.52
CA ASN A 178 -5.14 10.01 -8.40
C ASN A 178 -4.80 10.63 -9.76
N SER A 179 -3.52 10.86 -10.06
CA SER A 179 -3.12 11.45 -11.33
C SER A 179 -3.27 10.43 -12.47
N SER A 180 -4.29 10.65 -13.31
CA SER A 180 -4.54 9.90 -14.55
C SER A 180 -3.37 9.94 -15.55
N SER A 181 -2.34 10.75 -15.28
CA SER A 181 -1.19 10.98 -16.15
C SER A 181 0.00 10.04 -15.92
N ARG A 182 0.02 9.26 -14.83
CA ARG A 182 1.12 8.32 -14.53
C ARG A 182 0.64 6.87 -14.65
N ASN A 183 0.38 6.45 -15.88
CA ASN A 183 0.22 5.04 -16.28
C ASN A 183 1.52 4.27 -16.06
N THR A 184 1.92 4.05 -14.80
CA THR A 184 2.95 3.07 -14.49
C THR A 184 2.36 1.70 -14.79
N PHE A 185 3.00 0.95 -15.69
CA PHE A 185 2.45 -0.32 -16.18
C PHE A 185 2.17 -1.33 -15.05
N VAL A 186 2.86 -1.20 -13.92
CA VAL A 186 2.73 -2.07 -12.74
C VAL A 186 1.51 -1.79 -11.86
N MET A 187 0.89 -0.60 -11.98
CA MET A 187 -0.29 -0.20 -11.20
C MET A 187 -1.56 -0.15 -12.06
N ARG A 188 -1.46 -0.45 -13.36
CA ARG A 188 -2.61 -0.41 -14.28
C ARG A 188 -3.67 -1.42 -13.87
N GLY A 189 -4.93 -0.99 -13.83
CA GLY A 189 -6.12 -1.81 -13.54
C GLY A 189 -6.33 -2.16 -12.08
N TRP A 190 -5.32 -1.99 -11.23
CA TRP A 190 -5.38 -2.32 -9.81
C TRP A 190 -6.45 -1.49 -9.09
N LYS A 191 -6.45 -0.18 -9.31
CA LYS A 191 -7.37 0.73 -8.61
C LYS A 191 -8.82 0.37 -8.93
N GLU A 192 -9.16 0.26 -10.21
CA GLU A 192 -10.52 -0.01 -10.68
C GLU A 192 -10.99 -1.38 -10.21
N GLY A 193 -10.17 -2.41 -10.40
CA GLY A 193 -10.52 -3.78 -10.04
C GLY A 193 -10.65 -4.00 -8.54
N VAL A 194 -9.69 -3.51 -7.75
CA VAL A 194 -9.73 -3.63 -6.29
C VAL A 194 -10.89 -2.83 -5.71
N CYS A 195 -11.12 -1.59 -6.16
CA CYS A 195 -12.25 -0.80 -5.68
C CYS A 195 -13.59 -1.44 -6.07
N ALA A 196 -13.70 -2.07 -7.25
CA ALA A 196 -14.90 -2.80 -7.63
C ALA A 196 -15.17 -4.01 -6.71
N GLU A 197 -14.13 -4.79 -6.40
CA GLU A 197 -14.24 -5.91 -5.46
C GLU A 197 -14.63 -5.45 -4.05
N ILE A 198 -13.97 -4.40 -3.55
CA ILE A 198 -14.30 -3.81 -2.24
C ILE A 198 -15.76 -3.37 -2.22
N ARG A 199 -16.25 -2.63 -3.22
CA ARG A 199 -17.66 -2.19 -3.29
C ARG A 199 -18.64 -3.36 -3.27
N HIS A 200 -18.29 -4.48 -3.90
CA HIS A 200 -19.13 -5.67 -3.87
C HIS A 200 -19.20 -6.28 -2.47
N ILE A 201 -18.07 -6.34 -1.77
CA ILE A 201 -17.95 -6.96 -0.44
C ILE A 201 -18.66 -6.12 0.64
N VAL A 202 -18.43 -4.80 0.66
CA VAL A 202 -18.92 -3.93 1.74
C VAL A 202 -20.39 -3.49 1.56
N GLY A 203 -20.98 -3.82 0.41
CA GLY A 203 -22.37 -3.47 0.09
C GLY A 203 -22.59 -1.99 -0.20
N SER A 204 -23.86 -1.61 -0.43
CA SER A 204 -24.23 -0.28 -0.94
C SER A 204 -24.02 0.87 0.04
N GLU A 205 -24.04 0.61 1.35
CA GLU A 205 -23.89 1.64 2.37
C GLU A 205 -22.45 2.17 2.44
N TRP A 206 -21.50 1.25 2.52
CA TRP A 206 -20.06 1.54 2.57
C TRP A 206 -19.47 1.73 1.17
N GLY A 207 -20.04 1.10 0.14
CA GLY A 207 -19.55 1.15 -1.23
C GLY A 207 -19.52 2.56 -1.82
N ARG A 208 -20.36 3.47 -1.33
CA ARG A 208 -20.35 4.89 -1.71
C ARG A 208 -19.14 5.66 -1.19
N ALA A 209 -18.50 5.17 -0.13
CA ALA A 209 -17.31 5.78 0.45
C ALA A 209 -16.02 5.25 -0.17
N VAL A 210 -16.07 4.13 -0.91
CA VAL A 210 -14.91 3.55 -1.61
C VAL A 210 -14.47 4.50 -2.71
N LEU A 211 -13.29 5.11 -2.52
CA LEU A 211 -12.60 6.05 -3.42
C LEU A 211 -13.52 6.64 -4.50
N LEU A 212 -14.12 7.79 -4.13
CA LEU A 212 -14.87 8.68 -5.03
C LEU A 212 -13.96 9.26 -6.13
#